data_AF-A0A0R1E7S5-F1
#
_entry.id   AF-A0A0R1E7S5-F1
#
_cell.length_a   1.000
_cell.length_b   1.000
_cell.length_c   1.000
_cell.angle_alpha   90.00
_cell.angle_beta   90.00
_cell.angle_gamma   90.00
#
_symmetry.space_group_name_H-M   'P 1'
#
loop_
_entity.id
_entity.type
_entity.pdbx_description
1 polymer ?
#
loop_
_entity_poly.entity_id
_entity_poly.type
_entity_poly.pdbx_seq_one_letter_code
_entity_poly.pdbx_strand_id
1 'polypeptide(L)'
;MGAIRNLNLNIPDAIAAIRSQHKMNFRLEEWFYTHMEADPSSPMYNRNVAVQLSRIFQITLQVFQQASVRDNMPTNLFAAIIADSRTVMVTFDFRASIVALFDSHQHGRDAGAVFAQCTLQSMDDLLFWFISMLHNVYSSRPSLFEISFLSSQPGVAKRIPPAIKKIAGDLKKPAKMNIPRPSH
;
A
#
# COMPACT_ATOMS: atom_id res chain seq x y z
N MET A 1 -12.62 21.85 -25.66
CA MET A 1 -13.17 20.71 -24.88
C MET A 1 -12.25 19.52 -25.09
N GLY A 2 -11.32 19.26 -24.16
CA GLY A 2 -10.44 18.09 -24.21
C GLY A 2 -11.09 16.96 -23.44
N ALA A 3 -11.33 15.82 -24.10
CA ALA A 3 -11.89 14.63 -23.48
C ALA A 3 -11.07 14.26 -22.24
N ILE A 4 -11.73 14.22 -21.08
CA ILE A 4 -11.18 13.61 -19.87
C ILE A 4 -11.09 12.12 -20.20
N ARG A 5 -9.94 11.69 -20.72
CA ARG A 5 -9.61 10.28 -20.82
C ARG A 5 -9.53 9.77 -19.39
N ASN A 6 -10.53 8.97 -18.99
CA ASN A 6 -10.46 8.12 -17.81
C ASN A 6 -9.24 7.21 -17.98
N LEU A 7 -8.11 7.64 -17.45
CA LEU A 7 -6.89 6.86 -17.37
C LEU A 7 -6.80 6.40 -15.92
N ASN A 8 -6.95 5.10 -15.70
CA ASN A 8 -6.40 4.46 -14.52
C ASN A 8 -4.88 4.61 -14.63
N LEU A 9 -4.36 5.69 -14.06
CA LEU A 9 -2.93 5.97 -14.02
C LEU A 9 -2.32 5.19 -12.86
N ASN A 10 -1.23 4.47 -13.11
CA ASN A 10 -0.39 3.99 -12.02
C ASN A 10 0.23 5.19 -11.28
N ILE A 11 0.79 4.95 -10.10
CA ILE A 11 1.34 6.02 -9.26
C ILE A 11 2.45 6.82 -9.96
N PRO A 12 3.42 6.18 -10.65
CA PRO A 12 4.39 6.91 -11.46
C PRO A 12 3.76 7.88 -12.47
N ASP A 13 2.74 7.45 -13.20
CA ASP A 13 2.05 8.25 -14.21
C ASP A 13 1.23 9.39 -13.57
N ALA A 14 0.57 9.12 -12.44
CA ALA A 14 -0.15 10.13 -11.66
C ALA A 14 0.82 11.22 -11.14
N ILE A 15 2.00 10.81 -10.63
CA ILE A 15 3.06 11.75 -10.18
C ILE A 15 3.58 12.58 -11.36
N ALA A 16 3.81 11.97 -12.53
CA ALA A 16 4.26 12.69 -13.73
C ALA A 16 3.23 13.73 -14.20
N ALA A 17 1.94 13.36 -14.22
CA ALA A 17 0.84 14.25 -14.56
C ALA A 17 0.75 15.45 -13.60
N ILE A 18 0.88 15.22 -12.29
CA ILE A 18 0.89 16.27 -11.27
C ILE A 18 2.08 17.22 -11.47
N ARG A 19 3.29 16.69 -11.68
CA ARG A 19 4.51 17.51 -11.88
C ARG A 19 4.42 18.42 -13.10
N SER A 20 3.64 18.04 -14.12
CA SER A 20 3.39 18.87 -15.29
C SER A 20 2.56 20.13 -14.98
N GLN A 21 1.82 20.17 -13.86
CA GLN A 21 1.00 21.31 -13.48
C GLN A 21 1.80 22.33 -12.65
N HIS A 22 2.19 23.44 -13.29
CA HIS A 22 3.11 24.44 -12.71
C HIS A 22 2.50 25.26 -11.55
N LYS A 23 1.18 25.18 -11.32
CA LYS A 23 0.47 25.90 -10.25
C LYS A 23 0.24 25.07 -8.98
N MET A 24 0.45 23.75 -9.02
CA MET A 24 0.22 22.88 -7.87
C MET A 24 1.47 22.04 -7.58
N ASN A 25 2.23 22.43 -6.55
CA ASN A 25 3.36 21.66 -6.08
C ASN A 25 2.98 20.92 -4.79
N PHE A 26 2.41 19.72 -4.95
CA PHE A 26 2.05 18.85 -3.83
C PHE A 26 3.26 18.26 -3.10
N ARG A 27 4.47 18.40 -3.68
CA ARG A 27 5.76 17.89 -3.14
C ARG A 27 5.76 16.41 -2.74
N LEU A 28 4.81 15.62 -3.24
CA LEU A 28 4.72 14.21 -2.94
C LEU A 28 5.78 13.44 -3.75
N GLU A 29 6.64 12.73 -3.05
CA GLU A 29 7.65 11.85 -3.64
C GLU A 29 7.40 10.41 -3.20
N GLU A 30 7.51 9.48 -4.14
CA GLU A 30 7.53 8.05 -3.80
C GLU A 30 8.82 7.73 -3.05
N TRP A 31 8.65 7.35 -1.79
CA TRP A 31 9.75 6.92 -0.94
C TRP A 31 10.04 5.45 -1.16
N PHE A 32 9.03 4.60 -1.21
CA PHE A 32 9.25 3.15 -1.33
C PHE A 32 8.13 2.49 -2.13
N TYR A 33 8.50 1.70 -3.12
CA TYR A 33 7.58 0.89 -3.91
C TYR A 33 7.87 -0.60 -3.68
N THR A 34 6.81 -1.38 -3.52
CA THR A 34 6.87 -2.83 -3.50
C THR A 34 5.60 -3.43 -4.10
N HIS A 35 5.65 -4.72 -4.41
CA HIS A 35 4.48 -5.49 -4.78
C HIS A 35 4.47 -6.81 -4.04
N MET A 36 3.27 -7.39 -3.93
CA MET A 36 3.02 -8.67 -3.30
C MET A 36 2.14 -9.50 -4.22
N GLU A 37 2.57 -10.72 -4.51
CA GLU A 37 1.75 -11.71 -5.20
C GLU A 37 0.96 -12.54 -4.19
N ALA A 38 -0.26 -12.92 -4.56
CA ALA A 38 -1.13 -13.77 -3.77
C ALA A 38 -1.77 -14.85 -4.65
N ASP A 39 -2.02 -16.02 -4.08
CA ASP A 39 -2.74 -17.11 -4.74
C ASP A 39 -4.25 -16.99 -4.46
N PRO A 40 -5.08 -16.53 -5.42
CA PRO A 40 -6.52 -16.34 -5.21
C PRO A 40 -7.29 -17.62 -4.90
N SER A 41 -6.72 -18.78 -5.26
CA SER A 41 -7.33 -20.09 -5.04
C SER A 41 -7.16 -20.60 -3.61
N SER A 42 -6.25 -19.98 -2.83
CA SER A 42 -5.98 -20.40 -1.46
C SER A 42 -7.22 -20.30 -0.56
N PRO A 43 -7.59 -21.35 0.18
CA PRO A 43 -8.67 -21.29 1.17
C PRO A 43 -8.36 -20.30 2.30
N MET A 44 -7.07 -20.03 2.56
CA MET A 44 -6.59 -19.11 3.59
C MET A 44 -6.23 -17.73 3.03
N TYR A 45 -6.73 -17.39 1.83
CA TYR A 45 -6.39 -16.16 1.10
C TYR A 45 -6.41 -14.90 1.99
N ASN A 46 -7.55 -14.59 2.61
CA ASN A 46 -7.69 -13.35 3.40
C ASN A 46 -6.64 -13.25 4.51
N ARG A 47 -6.41 -14.35 5.23
CA ARG A 47 -5.44 -14.41 6.33
C ARG A 47 -4.00 -14.25 5.82
N ASN A 48 -3.63 -14.98 4.78
CA ASN A 48 -2.27 -14.98 4.24
C ASN A 48 -1.90 -13.60 3.68
N VAL A 49 -2.80 -13.01 2.90
CA VAL A 49 -2.62 -11.68 2.30
C VAL A 49 -2.54 -10.62 3.38
N ALA A 50 -3.45 -10.63 4.37
CA ALA A 50 -3.42 -9.67 5.47
C ALA A 50 -2.12 -9.75 6.26
N VAL A 51 -1.66 -10.96 6.62
CA VAL A 51 -0.39 -11.15 7.37
C VAL A 51 0.81 -10.60 6.59
N GLN A 52 0.89 -10.89 5.29
CA GLN A 52 1.97 -10.38 4.46
C GLN A 52 1.93 -8.85 4.33
N LEU A 53 0.74 -8.28 4.11
CA LEU A 53 0.54 -6.84 4.01
C LEU A 53 0.91 -6.15 5.33
N SER A 54 0.47 -6.68 6.47
CA SER A 54 0.84 -6.19 7.81
C SER A 54 2.34 -6.20 8.01
N ARG A 55 3.03 -7.27 7.61
CA ARG A 55 4.49 -7.35 7.70
C ARG A 55 5.19 -6.29 6.85
N ILE A 56 4.72 -6.06 5.62
CA ILE A 56 5.25 -5.00 4.74
C ILE A 56 5.10 -3.63 5.41
N PHE A 57 3.90 -3.34 5.92
CA PHE A 57 3.61 -2.06 6.56
C PHE A 57 4.45 -1.90 7.83
N GLN A 58 4.44 -2.87 8.75
CA GLN A 58 5.19 -2.80 10.01
C GLN A 58 6.68 -2.54 9.80
N ILE A 59 7.33 -3.27 8.89
CA ILE A 59 8.76 -3.05 8.65
C ILE A 59 9.00 -1.69 7.99
N THR A 60 8.15 -1.30 7.04
CA THR A 60 8.26 0.00 6.36
C THR A 60 8.13 1.16 7.36
N LEU A 61 7.15 1.09 8.26
CA LEU A 61 6.94 2.09 9.31
C LEU A 61 8.10 2.14 10.30
N GLN A 62 8.59 0.98 10.74
CA GLN A 62 9.74 0.91 11.66
C GLN A 62 10.96 1.62 11.06
N VAL A 63 11.27 1.35 9.78
CA VAL A 63 12.40 1.96 9.10
C VAL A 63 12.16 3.46 8.87
N PHE A 64 10.94 3.86 8.49
CA PHE A 64 10.59 5.26 8.30
C PHE A 64 10.77 6.07 9.58
N GLN A 65 10.28 5.55 10.71
CA GLN A 65 10.39 6.19 12.02
C GLN A 65 11.86 6.29 12.47
N GLN A 66 12.66 5.24 12.27
CA GLN A 66 14.10 5.27 12.59
C GLN A 66 14.86 6.32 11.78
N ALA A 67 14.56 6.45 10.49
CA ALA A 67 15.14 7.49 9.64
C ALA A 67 14.67 8.89 10.07
N SER A 68 13.41 9.00 10.49
CA SER A 68 12.81 10.27 10.92
C SER A 68 13.45 10.84 12.19
N VAL A 69 13.76 9.98 13.17
CA VAL A 69 14.43 10.37 14.42
C VAL A 69 15.86 10.86 14.17
N ARG A 70 16.58 10.30 13.19
CA ARG A 70 17.97 10.66 12.90
C ARG A 70 18.11 11.94 12.09
N ASP A 71 17.22 12.15 11.12
CA ASP A 71 17.39 13.17 10.08
C ASP A 71 16.35 14.31 10.15
N ASN A 72 15.60 14.40 11.27
CA ASN A 72 14.51 15.37 11.47
C ASN A 72 13.49 15.33 10.30
N MET A 73 13.21 14.11 9.79
CA MET A 73 12.33 13.90 8.64
C MET A 73 10.87 14.18 9.05
N PRO A 74 10.03 14.67 8.14
CA PRO A 74 8.66 15.02 8.47
C PRO A 74 7.82 13.78 8.77
N THR A 75 6.82 14.00 9.61
CA THR A 75 5.97 12.96 10.21
C THR A 75 4.87 12.46 9.27
N ASN A 76 4.83 12.89 8.02
CA ASN A 76 3.77 12.51 7.10
C ASN A 76 4.23 11.41 6.15
N LEU A 77 3.58 10.26 6.30
CA LEU A 77 3.67 9.12 5.43
C LEU A 77 2.28 8.79 4.93
N PHE A 78 2.19 8.45 3.66
CA PHE A 78 1.02 7.89 3.03
C PHE A 78 1.41 6.56 2.40
N ALA A 79 0.47 5.63 2.29
CA ALA A 79 0.59 4.49 1.42
C ALA A 79 -0.58 4.49 0.44
N ALA A 80 -0.33 4.09 -0.80
CA ALA A 80 -1.37 3.77 -1.75
C ALA A 80 -1.24 2.28 -2.08
N ILE A 81 -2.35 1.56 -1.93
CA ILE A 81 -2.44 0.14 -2.27
C ILE A 81 -3.30 0.05 -3.54
N ILE A 82 -2.77 -0.59 -4.57
CA ILE A 82 -3.47 -0.85 -5.83
C ILE A 82 -3.67 -2.36 -5.96
N ALA A 83 -4.92 -2.77 -6.18
CA ALA A 83 -5.30 -4.16 -6.39
C ALA A 83 -6.62 -4.21 -7.18
N ASP A 84 -6.71 -5.07 -8.20
CA ASP A 84 -7.89 -5.25 -9.05
C ASP A 84 -8.53 -3.92 -9.53
N SER A 85 -7.70 -3.01 -10.06
CA SER A 85 -8.11 -1.67 -10.52
C SER A 85 -8.70 -0.75 -9.43
N ARG A 86 -8.48 -1.06 -8.15
CA ARG A 86 -8.85 -0.23 -7.01
C ARG A 86 -7.62 0.35 -6.37
N THR A 87 -7.65 1.65 -6.13
CA THR A 87 -6.65 2.35 -5.32
C THR A 87 -7.28 2.76 -3.99
N VAL A 88 -6.70 2.31 -2.88
CA VAL A 88 -7.00 2.82 -1.54
C VAL A 88 -5.81 3.57 -0.98
N MET A 89 -6.08 4.60 -0.19
CA MET A 89 -5.04 5.41 0.46
C MET A 89 -5.03 5.13 1.95
N VAL A 90 -3.85 4.89 2.51
CA VAL A 90 -3.60 4.77 3.93
C VAL A 90 -2.78 5.97 4.39
N THR A 91 -3.17 6.60 5.49
CA THR A 91 -2.49 7.77 6.07
C THR A 91 -2.00 7.44 7.46
N PHE A 92 -0.81 7.91 7.81
CA PHE A 92 -0.21 7.69 9.12
C PHE A 92 -0.06 9.02 9.86
N ASP A 93 -0.68 9.12 11.03
CA ASP A 93 -0.38 10.16 12.02
C ASP A 93 0.41 9.52 13.17
N PHE A 94 1.73 9.63 13.08
CA PHE A 94 2.62 9.08 14.11
C PHE A 94 2.51 9.79 15.45
N ARG A 95 2.02 11.05 15.48
CA ARG A 95 1.93 11.84 16.70
C ARG A 95 0.70 11.43 17.51
N ALA A 96 -0.43 11.22 16.83
CA ALA A 96 -1.64 10.68 17.41
C ALA A 96 -1.63 9.14 17.52
N SER A 97 -0.65 8.47 16.91
CA SER A 97 -0.57 7.01 16.78
C SER A 97 -1.79 6.41 16.07
N ILE A 98 -2.25 7.08 15.00
CA ILE A 98 -3.44 6.73 14.22
C ILE A 98 -3.06 6.30 12.81
N VAL A 99 -3.75 5.29 12.29
CA VAL A 99 -3.75 4.89 10.88
C VAL A 99 -5.17 5.01 10.36
N ALA A 100 -5.32 5.61 9.19
CA ALA A 100 -6.61 5.67 8.52
C ALA A 100 -6.51 5.16 7.08
N LEU A 101 -7.53 4.41 6.65
CA LEU A 101 -7.71 3.93 5.28
C LEU A 101 -8.91 4.62 4.66
N PHE A 102 -8.70 5.15 3.46
CA PHE A 102 -9.69 5.80 2.61
C PHE A 102 -9.87 4.96 1.34
N ASP A 103 -11.09 4.48 1.12
CA ASP A 103 -11.50 3.89 -0.14
C ASP A 103 -12.58 4.78 -0.77
N SER A 104 -12.25 5.39 -1.92
CA SER A 104 -13.15 6.30 -2.62
C SER A 104 -14.17 5.60 -3.53
N HIS A 105 -14.04 4.29 -3.73
CA HIS A 105 -14.94 3.55 -4.62
C HIS A 105 -16.33 3.38 -4.01
N GLN A 106 -17.30 3.06 -4.85
CA GLN A 106 -18.64 2.70 -4.41
C GLN A 106 -18.60 1.31 -3.76
N HIS A 107 -19.16 1.18 -2.55
CA HIS A 107 -19.24 -0.05 -1.77
C HIS A 107 -20.68 -0.59 -1.83
N GLY A 108 -20.86 -1.76 -2.45
CA GLY A 108 -22.19 -2.32 -2.66
C GLY A 108 -23.06 -1.47 -3.59
N ARG A 109 -24.38 -1.44 -3.36
CA ARG A 109 -25.32 -0.69 -4.22
C ARG A 109 -25.47 0.76 -3.80
N ASP A 110 -25.45 1.04 -2.49
CA ASP A 110 -25.91 2.33 -1.96
C ASP A 110 -24.87 3.06 -1.09
N ALA A 111 -23.72 2.44 -0.78
CA ALA A 111 -22.69 3.09 0.02
C ALA A 111 -21.59 3.71 -0.86
N GLY A 112 -21.21 4.94 -0.55
CA GLY A 112 -20.15 5.69 -1.22
C GLY A 112 -18.76 5.37 -0.65
N ALA A 113 -17.90 6.39 -0.61
CA ALA A 113 -16.56 6.28 -0.04
C ALA A 113 -16.60 5.79 1.41
N VAL A 114 -15.63 4.96 1.79
CA VAL A 114 -15.45 4.43 3.14
C VAL A 114 -14.18 5.00 3.76
N PHE A 115 -14.30 5.34 5.04
CA PHE A 115 -13.21 5.74 5.92
C PHE A 115 -13.17 4.82 7.12
N ALA A 116 -12.03 4.18 7.36
CA ALA A 116 -11.79 3.35 8.53
C ALA A 116 -10.51 3.80 9.23
N GLN A 117 -10.51 3.83 10.55
CA GLN A 117 -9.35 4.24 11.35
C GLN A 117 -9.10 3.27 12.50
N CYS A 118 -7.84 3.15 12.90
CA CYS A 118 -7.41 2.41 14.07
C CYS A 118 -6.13 3.03 14.64
N THR A 119 -5.65 2.50 15.76
CA THR A 119 -4.33 2.85 16.27
C THR A 119 -3.24 2.14 15.45
N LEU A 120 -2.01 2.65 15.46
CA LEU A 120 -0.85 1.99 14.84
C LEU A 120 -0.67 0.54 15.30
N GLN A 121 -1.01 0.25 16.57
CA GLN A 121 -0.90 -1.09 17.16
C GLN A 121 -1.96 -2.07 16.60
N SER A 122 -3.10 -1.56 16.13
CA SER A 122 -4.21 -2.35 15.57
C SER A 122 -4.28 -2.30 14.04
N MET A 123 -3.21 -1.83 13.38
CA MET A 123 -3.14 -1.74 11.93
C MET A 123 -3.36 -3.10 11.25
N ASP A 124 -2.93 -4.18 11.90
CA ASP A 124 -3.07 -5.54 11.42
C ASP A 124 -4.55 -5.91 11.19
N ASP A 125 -5.42 -5.49 12.11
CA ASP A 125 -6.87 -5.69 12.03
C ASP A 125 -7.48 -4.83 10.92
N LEU A 126 -7.00 -3.60 10.74
CA LEU A 126 -7.45 -2.71 9.66
C LEU A 126 -7.11 -3.29 8.28
N LEU A 127 -5.90 -3.86 8.13
CA LEU A 127 -5.48 -4.50 6.89
C LEU A 127 -6.26 -5.80 6.65
N PHE A 128 -6.51 -6.60 7.69
CA PHE A 128 -7.37 -7.79 7.57
C PHE A 128 -8.81 -7.42 7.18
N TRP A 129 -9.35 -6.35 7.77
CA TRP A 129 -10.65 -5.80 7.42
C TRP A 129 -10.68 -5.36 5.95
N PHE A 130 -9.65 -4.67 5.46
CA PHE A 130 -9.54 -4.24 4.07
C PHE A 130 -9.57 -5.44 3.10
N ILE A 131 -8.78 -6.49 3.36
CA ILE A 131 -8.79 -7.69 2.53
C ILE A 131 -10.15 -8.41 2.58
N SER A 132 -10.78 -8.44 3.75
CA SER A 132 -12.13 -9.01 3.89
C SER A 132 -13.17 -8.19 3.15
N MET A 133 -13.03 -6.87 3.10
CA MET A 133 -13.90 -5.96 2.35
C MET A 133 -13.78 -6.22 0.84
N LEU A 134 -12.56 -6.38 0.29
CA LEU A 134 -12.35 -6.74 -1.12
C LEU A 134 -13.13 -8.02 -1.49
N HIS A 135 -13.06 -9.04 -0.64
CA HIS A 135 -13.77 -10.29 -0.86
C HIS A 135 -15.29 -10.15 -0.71
N ASN A 136 -15.76 -9.53 0.37
CA ASN A 136 -17.17 -9.57 0.75
C ASN A 136 -18.02 -8.54 0.01
N VAL A 137 -17.45 -7.39 -0.37
CA VAL A 137 -18.16 -6.30 -1.06
C VAL A 137 -17.96 -6.37 -2.56
N TYR A 138 -16.76 -6.75 -3.00
CA TYR A 138 -16.39 -6.72 -4.42
C TYR A 138 -16.19 -8.09 -5.04
N SER A 139 -16.34 -9.17 -4.27
CA SER A 139 -16.09 -10.54 -4.73
C SER A 139 -14.70 -10.69 -5.38
N SER A 140 -13.73 -9.92 -4.89
CA SER A 140 -12.40 -9.81 -5.46
C SER A 140 -11.37 -10.51 -4.56
N ARG A 141 -10.45 -11.24 -5.20
CA ARG A 141 -9.26 -11.84 -4.60
C ARG A 141 -8.06 -11.49 -5.48
N PRO A 142 -7.50 -10.27 -5.35
CA PRO A 142 -6.42 -9.83 -6.20
C PRO A 142 -5.21 -10.78 -6.15
N SER A 143 -4.66 -11.14 -7.30
CA SER A 143 -3.41 -11.91 -7.36
C SER A 143 -2.17 -11.05 -7.20
N LEU A 144 -2.31 -9.72 -7.35
CA LEU A 144 -1.24 -8.75 -7.26
C LEU A 144 -1.69 -7.53 -6.46
N PHE A 145 -0.85 -7.12 -5.52
CA PHE A 145 -0.97 -5.86 -4.79
C PHE A 145 0.27 -5.02 -5.07
N GLU A 146 0.07 -3.81 -5.57
CA GLU A 146 1.12 -2.81 -5.72
C GLU A 146 0.99 -1.80 -4.57
N ILE A 147 2.11 -1.49 -3.91
CA ILE A 147 2.12 -0.67 -2.70
C ILE A 147 3.20 0.40 -2.84
N SER A 148 2.78 1.65 -2.87
CA SER A 148 3.68 2.80 -2.85
C SER A 148 3.53 3.59 -1.56
N PHE A 149 4.64 3.82 -0.88
CA PHE A 149 4.77 4.71 0.25
C PHE A 149 5.26 6.07 -0.22
N LEU A 150 4.53 7.12 0.14
CA LEU A 150 4.70 8.47 -0.37
C LEU A 150 4.93 9.42 0.82
N SER A 151 5.81 10.39 0.65
CA SER A 151 6.03 11.45 1.64
C SER A 151 6.17 12.80 0.95
N SER A 152 5.80 13.89 1.63
CA SER A 152 6.01 15.23 1.09
C SER A 152 7.42 15.79 1.34
N GLN A 153 8.33 14.95 1.85
CA GLN A 153 9.68 15.38 2.13
C GLN A 153 10.50 15.49 0.84
N PRO A 154 11.16 16.64 0.60
CA PRO A 154 12.05 16.79 -0.55
C PRO A 154 13.22 15.79 -0.52
N GLY A 155 13.42 15.08 -1.63
CA GLY A 155 14.54 14.16 -1.82
C GLY A 155 14.45 12.87 -1.00
N VAL A 156 13.27 12.55 -0.44
CA VAL A 156 13.04 11.34 0.37
C VAL A 156 13.36 10.07 -0.42
N ALA A 157 13.08 10.07 -1.73
CA ALA A 157 13.38 8.96 -2.64
C ALA A 157 14.88 8.61 -2.69
N LYS A 158 15.77 9.56 -2.37
CA LYS A 158 17.23 9.34 -2.33
C LYS A 158 17.69 8.69 -1.01
N ARG A 159 16.81 8.64 0.00
CA ARG A 159 17.13 8.27 1.39
C ARG A 159 16.54 6.92 1.79
N ILE A 160 16.25 6.04 0.83
CA ILE A 160 15.70 4.70 1.11
C ILE A 160 16.77 3.85 1.81
N PRO A 161 16.54 3.40 3.06
CA PRO A 161 17.53 2.61 3.77
C PRO A 161 17.79 1.26 3.08
N PRO A 162 19.03 0.72 3.11
CA PRO A 162 19.35 -0.56 2.47
C PRO A 162 18.46 -1.73 2.93
N ALA A 163 18.00 -1.72 4.18
CA ALA A 163 17.08 -2.72 4.73
C ALA A 163 15.77 -2.80 3.94
N ILE A 164 15.19 -1.65 3.56
CA ILE A 164 13.97 -1.58 2.74
C ILE A 164 14.22 -2.11 1.33
N LYS A 165 15.38 -1.79 0.74
CA LYS A 165 15.76 -2.34 -0.57
C LYS A 165 15.88 -3.86 -0.56
N LYS A 166 16.42 -4.43 0.53
CA LYS A 166 16.51 -5.89 0.70
C LYS A 166 15.13 -6.54 0.82
N ILE A 167 14.24 -5.94 1.62
CA ILE A 167 12.84 -6.41 1.76
C ILE A 167 12.12 -6.40 0.41
N ALA A 168 12.30 -5.34 -0.38
CA ALA A 168 11.77 -5.25 -1.74
C ALA A 168 12.29 -6.38 -2.64
N GLY A 169 13.55 -6.77 -2.48
CA GLY A 169 14.18 -7.87 -3.23
C GLY A 169 13.74 -9.26 -2.77
N ASP A 170 13.46 -9.44 -1.48
CA ASP A 170 13.02 -10.72 -0.92
C ASP A 170 11.52 -10.97 -1.16
N LEU A 171 10.69 -9.93 -1.22
CA LEU A 171 9.26 -10.02 -1.62
C LEU A 171 9.07 -10.38 -3.10
N LYS A 172 10.05 -10.07 -3.96
CA LYS A 172 10.05 -10.44 -5.39
C LYS A 172 10.30 -11.93 -5.65
N LYS A 173 10.72 -12.70 -4.65
CA LYS A 173 11.02 -14.13 -4.84
C LYS A 173 9.76 -14.94 -4.61
N PRO A 174 9.26 -15.69 -5.60
CA PRO A 174 8.15 -16.59 -5.37
C PRO A 174 8.53 -17.57 -4.27
N ALA A 175 7.64 -17.74 -3.28
CA ALA A 175 7.78 -18.78 -2.29
C ALA A 175 7.80 -20.12 -3.04
N LYS A 176 8.96 -20.79 -3.09
CA LYS A 176 9.05 -22.13 -3.65
C LYS A 176 8.13 -23.04 -2.84
N MET A 177 6.99 -23.43 -3.42
CA MET A 177 6.21 -24.55 -2.91
C MET A 177 7.07 -25.80 -3.03
N ASN A 178 7.55 -26.31 -1.89
CA ASN A 178 8.07 -27.67 -1.82
C ASN A 178 6.88 -28.62 -1.97
N ILE A 179 6.58 -29.00 -3.21
CA ILE A 179 5.66 -30.10 -3.49
C ILE A 179 6.43 -31.40 -3.12
N PRO A 180 5.96 -32.18 -2.13
CA PRO A 180 6.57 -33.47 -1.83
C PRO A 180 6.42 -34.37 -3.07
N ARG A 181 7.52 -34.95 -3.55
CA ARG A 181 7.45 -35.95 -4.61
C ARG A 181 6.67 -37.17 -4.10
N PRO A 182 5.75 -37.74 -4.89
CA PRO A 182 5.14 -39.00 -4.53
C PRO A 182 6.23 -40.08 -4.52
N SER A 183 6.32 -40.80 -3.40
CA SER A 183 7.10 -42.03 -3.29
C SER A 183 6.46 -43.09 -4.19
N HIS A 184 7.22 -43.54 -5.20
CA HIS A 184 6.91 -44.75 -5.96
C HIS A 184 7.21 -46.00 -5.13
#